data_AF-A0A967V8A1-F1
#
_entry.id   AF-A0A967V8A1-F1
#
_cell.length_a   1.000
_cell.length_b   1.000
_cell.length_c   1.000
_cell.angle_alpha   90.00
_cell.angle_beta   90.00
_cell.angle_gamma   90.00
#
_symmetry.space_group_name_H-M   'P 1'
#
loop_
_entity.id
_entity.type
_entity.pdbx_description
1 polymer ?
#
loop_
_entity_poly.entity_id
_entity_poly.type
_entity_poly.pdbx_seq_one_letter_code
_entity_poly.pdbx_strand_id
1 'polypeptide(L)'
;HFKAKKVGLGLHICGYADPILEDMVNTGVTNISIDAPTDLAKAVEVTRGKAVLIGNLNTNLFYSGSRDEMKQAMQNCIDCAPHDSGYIL
;
A
#
# COMPACT_ATOMS: atom_id res chain seq x y z
N HIS A 1 22.33 2.92 5.66
CA HIS A 1 22.73 1.77 6.52
C HIS A 1 22.06 0.46 6.07
N PHE A 2 20.73 0.32 6.18
CA PHE A 2 20.02 -0.94 5.90
C PHE A 2 20.12 -1.43 4.45
N LYS A 3 20.04 -0.52 3.47
CA LYS A 3 20.24 -0.82 2.04
C LYS A 3 21.60 -1.48 1.74
N ALA A 4 22.67 -1.00 2.37
CA ALA A 4 24.02 -1.57 2.20
C ALA A 4 24.14 -2.99 2.78
N LYS A 5 23.32 -3.31 3.79
CA LYS A 5 23.23 -4.64 4.41
C LYS A 5 22.24 -5.58 3.71
N LYS A 6 21.59 -5.13 2.63
CA LYS A 6 20.52 -5.88 1.93
C LYS A 6 19.39 -6.34 2.86
N VAL A 7 19.07 -5.52 3.87
CA VAL A 7 17.95 -5.76 4.79
C VAL A 7 16.77 -4.89 4.35
N GLY A 8 15.59 -5.51 4.21
CA GLY A 8 14.35 -4.79 3.93
C GLY A 8 13.89 -3.99 5.16
N LEU A 9 13.43 -2.77 4.92
CA LEU A 9 12.83 -1.89 5.92
C LEU A 9 11.45 -1.47 5.43
N GLY A 10 10.43 -1.76 6.23
CA GLY A 10 9.07 -1.32 5.99
C GLY A 10 8.75 -0.04 6.77
N LEU A 11 8.01 0.87 6.14
CA LEU A 11 7.46 2.07 6.76
C LEU A 11 5.94 2.00 6.74
N HIS A 12 5.33 2.36 7.87
CA HIS A 12 3.89 2.52 7.98
C HIS A 12 3.60 3.79 8.78
N ILE A 13 2.67 4.60 8.27
CA ILE A 13 2.14 5.79 8.94
C ILE A 13 0.62 5.69 8.82
N CYS A 14 -0.07 5.61 9.96
CA CYS A 14 -1.50 5.36 9.97
C CYS A 14 -2.31 6.54 9.39
N GLY A 15 -3.45 6.24 8.79
CA GLY A 15 -4.44 7.22 8.32
C GLY A 15 -4.25 7.65 6.87
N TYR A 16 -4.47 8.94 6.61
CA TYR A 16 -4.44 9.53 5.27
C TYR A 16 -3.02 9.92 4.87
N ALA A 17 -2.34 9.05 4.11
CA ALA A 17 -0.92 9.20 3.77
C ALA A 17 -0.67 9.97 2.47
N ASP A 18 -1.70 10.21 1.66
CA ASP A 18 -1.65 10.93 0.38
C ASP A 18 -0.76 12.18 0.32
N PRO A 19 -0.72 13.07 1.33
CA PRO A 19 0.10 14.28 1.29
C PRO A 19 1.60 13.99 1.46
N ILE A 20 1.96 12.82 2.00
CA ILE A 20 3.32 12.46 2.39
C ILE A 20 3.85 11.21 1.67
N LEU A 21 3.09 10.63 0.71
CA LEU A 21 3.51 9.43 -0.02
C LEU A 21 4.88 9.58 -0.68
N GLU A 22 5.15 10.74 -1.28
CA GLU A 22 6.46 11.01 -1.90
C GLU A 22 7.58 11.09 -0.86
N ASP A 23 7.32 11.74 0.27
CA ASP A 23 8.29 11.81 1.38
C ASP A 23 8.60 10.40 1.92
N MET A 24 7.58 9.56 2.08
CA MET A 24 7.72 8.17 2.50
C MET A 24 8.62 7.40 1.53
N VAL A 25 8.41 7.54 0.22
CA VAL A 25 9.27 6.92 -0.82
C VAL A 25 10.70 7.48 -0.77
N ASN A 26 10.86 8.79 -0.57
CA ASN A 26 12.16 9.47 -0.53
C ASN A 26 13.02 9.03 0.66
N THR A 27 12.45 8.43 1.71
CA THR A 27 13.23 7.79 2.79
C THR A 27 14.09 6.62 2.31
N GLY A 28 13.77 6.03 1.15
CA GLY A 28 14.50 4.91 0.56
C GLY A 28 14.22 3.56 1.23
N VAL A 29 13.10 3.45 1.94
CA VAL A 29 12.57 2.18 2.46
C VAL A 29 12.19 1.23 1.33
N THR A 30 12.24 -0.07 1.61
CA THR A 30 11.93 -1.10 0.60
C THR A 30 10.45 -1.39 0.50
N ASN A 31 9.69 -1.09 1.55
CA ASN A 31 8.26 -1.38 1.65
C ASN A 31 7.52 -0.21 2.29
N ILE A 32 6.33 0.10 1.78
CA ILE A 32 5.44 1.10 2.34
C ILE A 32 4.06 0.47 2.55
N SER A 33 3.54 0.55 3.77
CA SER A 33 2.20 0.08 4.12
C SER A 33 1.26 1.26 4.33
N ILE A 34 0.09 1.24 3.71
CA ILE A 34 -0.92 2.32 3.73
C ILE A 34 -2.27 1.82 4.22
N ASP A 35 -3.03 2.73 4.85
CA ASP A 35 -4.39 2.46 5.34
C ASP A 35 -5.48 2.83 4.31
N ALA A 36 -6.68 2.33 4.53
CA ALA A 36 -7.87 2.52 3.70
C ALA A 36 -8.20 3.96 3.28
N PRO A 37 -7.93 5.02 4.09
CA PRO A 37 -8.16 6.39 3.65
C PRO A 37 -7.24 6.86 2.52
N THR A 38 -6.12 6.17 2.26
CA THR A 38 -5.14 6.53 1.22
C THR A 38 -5.62 6.07 -0.15
N ASP A 39 -5.42 6.90 -1.18
CA ASP A 39 -5.73 6.53 -2.57
C ASP A 39 -4.75 5.46 -3.07
N LEU A 40 -5.27 4.27 -3.37
CA LEU A 40 -4.47 3.13 -3.81
C LEU A 40 -3.83 3.37 -5.18
N ALA A 41 -4.53 3.99 -6.13
CA ALA A 41 -4.02 4.21 -7.49
C ALA A 41 -2.83 5.18 -7.45
N LYS A 42 -2.97 6.26 -6.68
CA LYS A 42 -1.89 7.22 -6.44
C LYS A 42 -0.72 6.58 -5.71
N ALA A 43 -0.97 5.77 -4.69
CA ALA A 43 0.09 5.08 -3.96
C ALA A 43 0.85 4.09 -4.86
N VAL A 44 0.16 3.34 -5.71
CA VAL A 44 0.77 2.47 -6.72
C VAL A 44 1.66 3.26 -7.66
N GLU A 45 1.17 4.39 -8.18
CA GLU A 45 1.95 5.25 -9.09
C GLU A 45 3.24 5.76 -8.42
N VAL A 46 3.13 6.31 -7.22
CA VAL A 46 4.25 6.94 -6.50
C VAL A 46 5.31 5.91 -6.08
N THR A 47 4.90 4.69 -5.73
CA THR A 47 5.79 3.61 -5.27
C THR A 47 6.39 2.76 -6.39
N ARG A 48 5.78 2.74 -7.59
CA ARG A 48 6.18 1.86 -8.70
C ARG A 48 7.69 1.93 -9.00
N GLY A 49 8.35 0.78 -8.90
CA GLY A 49 9.79 0.65 -9.14
C GLY A 49 10.70 1.23 -8.05
N LYS A 50 10.13 1.80 -6.98
CA LYS A 50 10.87 2.45 -5.88
C LYS A 50 10.70 1.71 -4.56
N ALA A 51 9.51 1.21 -4.25
CA ALA A 51 9.19 0.45 -3.04
C ALA A 51 8.05 -0.54 -3.33
N VAL A 52 7.98 -1.62 -2.53
CA VAL A 52 6.81 -2.52 -2.50
C VAL A 52 5.69 -1.84 -1.73
N LEU A 53 4.49 -1.78 -2.31
CA LEU A 53 3.30 -1.24 -1.66
C LEU A 53 2.52 -2.36 -0.95
N ILE A 54 2.05 -2.10 0.27
CA ILE A 54 1.25 -3.01 1.09
C ILE A 54 -0.04 -2.29 1.52
N GLY A 55 -1.19 -2.97 1.49
CA GLY A 55 -2.49 -2.41 1.90
C GLY A 55 -3.49 -2.39 0.75
N ASN A 56 -4.55 -1.59 0.74
CA ASN A 56 -5.04 -0.70 1.79
C ASN A 56 -6.45 -1.11 2.24
N LEU A 57 -6.82 -2.39 2.10
CA LEU A 57 -8.18 -2.89 2.30
C LEU A 57 -8.82 -2.34 3.58
N ASN A 58 -10.05 -1.84 3.48
CA ASN A 58 -10.80 -1.37 4.66
C ASN A 58 -11.15 -2.54 5.58
N THR A 59 -10.41 -2.66 6.68
CA THR A 59 -10.56 -3.75 7.65
C THR A 59 -11.88 -3.72 8.42
N ASN A 60 -12.61 -2.59 8.45
CA ASN A 60 -13.95 -2.55 9.05
C ASN A 60 -14.93 -3.51 8.36
N LEU A 61 -14.68 -3.88 7.09
CA LEU A 61 -15.49 -4.86 6.37
C LEU A 61 -15.47 -6.24 7.04
N PHE A 62 -14.44 -6.59 7.82
CA PHE A 62 -14.43 -7.84 8.60
C PHE A 62 -15.47 -7.84 9.72
N TYR A 63 -15.85 -6.67 10.20
CA TYR A 63 -16.77 -6.52 11.32
C TYR A 63 -18.21 -6.26 10.85
N SER A 64 -18.40 -5.31 9.95
CA SER A 64 -19.73 -4.83 9.55
C SER A 64 -20.12 -5.17 8.11
N GLY A 65 -19.19 -5.69 7.31
CA GLY A 65 -19.42 -5.98 5.90
C GLY A 65 -19.94 -7.40 5.67
N SER A 66 -20.57 -7.58 4.52
CA SER A 66 -20.89 -8.88 3.95
C SER A 66 -19.66 -9.50 3.27
N ARG A 67 -19.74 -10.82 3.04
CA ARG A 67 -18.73 -11.56 2.27
C ARG A 67 -18.55 -10.98 0.86
N ASP A 68 -19.63 -10.56 0.22
CA ASP A 68 -19.60 -10.03 -1.14
C ASP A 68 -18.96 -8.64 -1.19
N GLU A 69 -19.26 -7.77 -0.22
CA GLU A 69 -18.58 -6.47 -0.10
C GLU A 69 -17.07 -6.64 0.13
N MET A 70 -16.67 -7.58 0.99
CA MET A 70 -15.26 -7.90 1.21
C MET A 70 -14.59 -8.43 -0.06
N LYS A 71 -15.26 -9.34 -0.78
CA LYS A 71 -14.74 -9.88 -2.04
C LYS A 71 -14.58 -8.79 -3.10
N GLN A 72 -15.57 -7.91 -3.23
CA GLN A 72 -15.51 -6.79 -4.17
C GLN A 72 -14.40 -5.81 -3.80
N ALA A 73 -14.23 -5.49 -2.52
CA ALA A 73 -13.16 -4.62 -2.06
C ALA A 73 -11.77 -5.19 -2.38
N MET A 74 -11.55 -6.49 -2.13
CA MET A 74 -10.30 -7.17 -2.53
C MET A 74 -10.08 -7.15 -4.05
N GLN A 75 -11.14 -7.42 -4.83
CA GLN A 75 -11.03 -7.41 -6.29
C GLN A 75 -10.67 -6.01 -6.81
N ASN A 76 -11.30 -4.97 -6.29
CA ASN A 76 -11.00 -3.58 -6.65
C ASN A 76 -9.53 -3.23 -6.37
N CYS A 77 -8.97 -3.70 -5.25
CA CYS A 77 -7.56 -3.52 -4.92
C CYS A 77 -6.63 -4.19 -5.94
N ILE A 78 -6.92 -5.45 -6.29
CA ILE A 78 -6.14 -6.21 -7.28
C ILE A 78 -6.23 -5.58 -8.67
N ASP A 79 -7.41 -5.14 -9.09
CA ASP A 79 -7.63 -4.53 -10.41
C ASP A 79 -6.96 -3.15 -10.54
N CYS A 80 -6.82 -2.43 -9.42
CA CYS A 80 -6.17 -1.13 -9.36
C CYS A 80 -4.63 -1.22 -9.52
N ALA A 81 -4.03 -2.33 -9.11
CA ALA A 81 -2.58 -2.51 -9.09
C ALA A 81 -2.09 -3.33 -10.31
N PRO A 82 -1.30 -2.75 -11.23
CA PRO A 82 -0.70 -3.49 -12.34
C PRO A 82 0.17 -4.67 -11.88
N HIS A 83 0.28 -5.72 -12.69
CA HIS A 83 1.07 -6.91 -12.36
C HIS A 83 2.55 -6.65 -12.03
N ASP A 84 3.13 -5.55 -12.52
CA ASP A 84 4.52 -5.14 -12.32
C ASP A 84 4.68 -4.02 -11.27
N SER A 85 3.63 -3.72 -10.50
CA SER A 85 3.62 -2.64 -9.52
C SER A 85 4.39 -2.93 -8.23
N GLY A 86 4.64 -4.21 -7.90
CA GLY A 86 5.22 -4.60 -6.61
C GLY A 86 4.23 -4.39 -5.46
N TYR A 87 3.00 -4.87 -5.64
CA TYR A 87 1.90 -4.69 -4.70
C TYR A 87 1.60 -5.97 -3.90
N ILE A 88 1.28 -5.81 -2.62
CA ILE A 88 0.83 -6.84 -1.70
C ILE A 88 -0.51 -6.38 -1.11
N LEU A 89 -1.58 -7.13 -1.39
CA LEU A 89 -2.86 -6.99 -0.71
C LEU A 89 -2.83 -7.70 0.65
#